data_AF-A0A062U779-F1
#
_entry.id   AF-A0A062U779-F1
#
_cell.length_a   1.000
_cell.length_b   1.000
_cell.length_c   1.000
_cell.angle_alpha   90.00
_cell.angle_beta   90.00
_cell.angle_gamma   90.00
#
_symmetry.space_group_name_H-M   'P 1'
#
loop_
_entity.id
_entity.type
_entity.pdbx_description
1 polymer ?
#
loop_
_entity_poly.entity_id
_entity_poly.type
_entity_poly.pdbx_seq_one_letter_code
_entity_poly.pdbx_strand_id
1 'polypeptide(L)'
;MVDGAPAGFSRAEIHTAWNLAEKTIKQAEQVSAEVVVPAIQELRYAGRRFVEADAHEQKGEDEEAKRLLSDAYFFCCRAQHDAIDAATAKISLDLGTCVNGVTPADKVAIFPEYNELLDALISIEERVAQSRENREDRQHIYETLAKTDFERIIELHKKFRRCEPELSKLARKASRAWLGKLAWTIGAAMLGFFLYPLRTLVFG
;
A
#
# COMPACT_ATOMS: atom_id res chain seq x y z
N MET A 1 18.38 -40.45 -15.03
CA MET A 1 18.06 -39.28 -15.85
C MET A 1 16.71 -38.81 -15.36
N VAL A 2 16.66 -37.68 -14.65
CA VAL A 2 15.40 -37.10 -14.18
C VAL A 2 15.07 -35.99 -15.16
N ASP A 3 14.21 -36.31 -16.12
CA ASP A 3 13.54 -35.32 -16.97
C ASP A 3 12.68 -34.44 -16.07
N GLY A 4 12.91 -33.13 -16.10
CA GLY A 4 12.10 -32.20 -15.31
C GLY A 4 12.74 -30.86 -14.99
N ALA A 5 13.65 -30.34 -15.83
CA ALA A 5 13.93 -28.91 -15.75
C ALA A 5 12.63 -28.16 -16.09
N PRO A 6 12.11 -27.27 -15.22
CA PRO A 6 10.94 -26.49 -15.55
C PRO A 6 11.20 -25.73 -16.85
N ALA A 7 10.20 -25.69 -17.73
CA ALA A 7 10.29 -24.88 -18.94
C ALA A 7 10.63 -23.45 -18.51
N GLY A 8 11.83 -22.97 -18.88
CA GLY A 8 12.25 -21.61 -18.58
C GLY A 8 11.31 -20.61 -19.24
N PHE A 9 11.13 -19.44 -18.61
CA PHE A 9 10.30 -18.38 -19.19
C PHE A 9 10.93 -17.84 -20.47
N SER A 10 10.10 -17.60 -21.49
CA SER A 10 10.53 -17.00 -22.74
C SER A 10 10.86 -15.52 -22.53
N ARG A 11 11.72 -14.97 -23.41
CA ARG A 11 12.03 -13.53 -23.44
C ARG A 11 10.79 -12.66 -23.62
N ALA A 12 9.78 -13.16 -24.35
CA ALA A 12 8.51 -12.44 -24.56
C ALA A 12 7.69 -12.35 -23.26
N GLU A 13 7.66 -13.42 -22.46
CA GLU A 13 7.01 -13.42 -21.14
C GLU A 13 7.73 -12.47 -20.19
N ILE A 14 9.08 -12.49 -20.16
CA ILE A 14 9.87 -11.57 -19.35
C ILE A 14 9.63 -10.11 -19.76
N HIS A 15 9.63 -9.80 -21.06
CA HIS A 15 9.34 -8.46 -21.57
C HIS A 15 7.92 -7.99 -21.16
N THR A 16 6.95 -8.89 -21.19
CA THR A 16 5.58 -8.59 -20.74
C THR A 16 5.55 -8.28 -19.25
N ALA A 17 6.20 -9.12 -18.43
CA ALA A 17 6.30 -8.92 -16.99
C ALA A 17 7.06 -7.62 -16.63
N TRP A 18 8.13 -7.30 -17.37
CA TRP A 18 8.89 -6.05 -17.20
C TRP A 18 8.02 -4.82 -17.42
N ASN A 19 7.33 -4.75 -18.55
CA ASN A 19 6.46 -3.61 -18.88
C ASN A 19 5.32 -3.45 -17.87
N LEU A 20 4.78 -4.57 -17.40
CA LEU A 20 3.75 -4.55 -16.36
C LEU A 20 4.30 -4.00 -15.05
N ALA A 21 5.48 -4.47 -14.61
CA ALA A 21 6.15 -3.96 -13.43
C ALA A 21 6.46 -2.46 -13.56
N GLU A 22 7.00 -1.98 -14.69
CA GLU A 22 7.26 -0.56 -14.91
C GLU A 22 6.01 0.30 -14.83
N LYS A 23 4.90 -0.15 -15.45
CA LYS A 23 3.60 0.53 -15.36
C LYS A 23 3.15 0.63 -13.89
N THR A 24 3.20 -0.48 -13.15
CA THR A 24 2.78 -0.54 -11.75
C THR A 24 3.67 0.32 -10.85
N ILE A 25 4.99 0.31 -11.05
CA ILE A 25 5.93 1.20 -10.36
C ILE A 25 5.54 2.64 -10.62
N LYS A 26 5.26 3.01 -11.88
CA LYS A 26 4.93 4.40 -12.19
C LYS A 26 3.62 4.85 -11.53
N GLN A 27 2.64 3.96 -11.50
CA GLN A 27 1.39 4.17 -10.80
C GLN A 27 1.61 4.38 -9.29
N ALA A 28 2.46 3.55 -8.67
CA ALA A 28 2.80 3.67 -7.26
C ALA A 28 3.55 4.97 -6.94
N GLU A 29 4.50 5.38 -7.78
CA GLU A 29 5.19 6.67 -7.63
C GLU A 29 4.24 7.87 -7.71
N GLN A 30 3.21 7.80 -8.55
CA GLN A 30 2.19 8.86 -8.64
C GLN A 30 1.33 8.94 -7.38
N VAL A 31 1.05 7.81 -6.74
CA VAL A 31 0.31 7.74 -5.47
C VAL A 31 1.17 8.25 -4.31
N SER A 32 2.43 7.82 -4.25
CA SER A 32 3.35 8.11 -3.15
C SER A 32 4.04 9.46 -3.26
N ALA A 33 4.11 10.05 -4.46
CA ALA A 33 4.97 11.20 -4.79
C ALA A 33 6.46 10.95 -4.48
N GLU A 34 6.85 9.67 -4.38
CA GLU A 34 8.17 9.19 -4.02
C GLU A 34 8.57 8.03 -4.94
N VAL A 35 9.87 7.85 -5.10
CA VAL A 35 10.43 6.74 -5.88
C VAL A 35 10.30 5.44 -5.10
N VAL A 36 9.76 4.39 -5.72
CA VAL A 36 9.66 3.06 -5.10
C VAL A 36 10.97 2.29 -5.27
N VAL A 37 11.97 2.66 -4.45
CA VAL A 37 13.33 2.12 -4.53
C VAL A 37 13.40 0.58 -4.51
N PRO A 38 12.67 -0.14 -3.64
CA PRO A 38 12.69 -1.61 -3.64
C PRO A 38 12.31 -2.22 -4.99
N ALA A 39 11.21 -1.76 -5.59
CA ALA A 39 10.75 -2.24 -6.88
C ALA A 39 11.76 -1.97 -8.02
N ILE A 40 12.41 -0.80 -8.00
CA ILE A 40 13.45 -0.48 -8.99
C ILE A 40 14.67 -1.38 -8.83
N GLN A 41 15.05 -1.72 -7.60
CA GLN A 41 16.16 -2.65 -7.37
C GLN A 41 15.84 -4.04 -7.92
N GLU A 42 14.62 -4.52 -7.74
CA GLU A 42 14.15 -5.78 -8.33
C GLU A 42 14.27 -5.77 -9.87
N LEU A 43 13.85 -4.71 -10.58
CA LEU A 43 14.07 -4.58 -12.02
C LEU A 43 15.56 -4.52 -12.42
N ARG A 44 16.40 -3.88 -11.61
CA ARG A 44 17.86 -3.88 -11.85
C ARG A 44 18.45 -5.29 -11.78
N TYR A 45 17.97 -6.11 -10.85
CA TYR A 45 18.37 -7.52 -10.76
C TYR A 45 17.79 -8.35 -11.91
N ALA A 46 16.55 -8.08 -12.33
CA ALA A 46 15.98 -8.71 -13.53
C ALA A 46 16.87 -8.47 -14.76
N GLY A 47 17.26 -7.21 -15.00
CA GLY A 47 18.10 -6.85 -16.14
C GLY A 47 19.48 -7.51 -16.08
N ARG A 48 20.08 -7.60 -14.88
CA ARG A 48 21.34 -8.32 -14.68
C ARG A 48 21.22 -9.79 -15.07
N ARG A 49 20.19 -10.49 -14.58
CA ARG A 49 19.95 -11.90 -14.88
C ARG A 49 19.69 -12.15 -16.35
N PHE A 50 18.99 -11.23 -17.02
CA PHE A 50 18.76 -11.28 -18.46
C PHE A 50 20.07 -11.24 -19.25
N VAL A 51 20.97 -10.30 -18.92
CA VAL A 51 22.28 -10.18 -19.59
C VAL A 51 23.19 -11.37 -19.28
N GLU A 52 23.17 -11.88 -18.04
CA GLU A 52 23.91 -13.09 -17.67
C GLU A 52 23.41 -14.30 -18.46
N ALA A 53 22.09 -14.45 -18.65
CA ALA A 53 21.52 -15.53 -19.46
C ALA A 53 22.05 -15.51 -20.90
N ASP A 54 22.07 -14.35 -21.55
CA ASP A 54 22.62 -14.20 -22.91
C ASP A 54 24.09 -14.64 -22.99
N ALA A 55 24.89 -14.34 -21.96
CA ALA A 55 26.29 -14.74 -21.91
C ALA A 55 26.48 -16.26 -21.73
N HIS A 56 25.56 -16.92 -21.02
CA HIS A 56 25.54 -18.38 -20.84
C HIS A 56 25.06 -19.10 -22.11
N GLU A 57 24.05 -18.57 -22.83
CA GLU A 57 23.63 -19.12 -24.12
C GLU A 57 24.77 -19.08 -25.16
N GLN A 58 25.55 -18.00 -25.20
CA GLN A 58 26.70 -17.89 -26.10
C GLN A 58 27.80 -18.92 -25.82
N LYS A 59 27.86 -19.46 -24.60
CA LYS A 59 28.78 -20.53 -24.20
C LYS A 59 28.19 -21.94 -24.39
N GLY A 60 26.94 -22.04 -24.83
CA GLY A 60 26.21 -23.31 -24.92
C GLY A 60 25.76 -23.86 -23.56
N GLU A 61 25.67 -23.00 -22.54
CA GLU A 61 25.25 -23.35 -21.18
C GLU A 61 23.74 -23.15 -21.01
N ASP A 62 22.95 -23.81 -21.88
CA ASP A 62 21.51 -23.54 -22.08
C ASP A 62 20.66 -23.71 -20.81
N GLU A 63 20.98 -24.67 -19.96
CA GLU A 63 20.22 -24.91 -18.72
C GLU A 63 20.43 -23.78 -17.71
N GLU A 64 21.64 -23.24 -17.63
CA GLU A 64 21.94 -22.10 -16.76
C GLU A 64 21.29 -20.82 -17.31
N ALA A 65 21.31 -20.64 -18.63
CA ALA A 65 20.60 -19.54 -19.27
C ALA A 65 19.09 -19.57 -18.96
N LYS A 66 18.43 -20.73 -19.09
CA LYS A 66 17.01 -20.89 -18.74
C LYS A 66 16.74 -20.58 -17.27
N ARG A 67 17.62 -21.02 -16.36
CA ARG A 67 17.51 -20.73 -14.92
C ARG A 67 17.58 -19.21 -14.66
N LEU A 68 18.51 -18.52 -15.32
CA LEU A 68 18.67 -17.06 -15.19
C LEU A 68 17.50 -16.27 -15.81
N LEU A 69 16.93 -16.75 -16.92
CA LEU A 69 15.71 -16.17 -17.49
C LEU A 69 14.52 -16.32 -16.53
N SER A 70 14.40 -17.47 -15.86
CA SER A 70 13.39 -17.65 -14.81
C SER A 70 13.62 -16.71 -13.63
N ASP A 71 14.86 -16.55 -13.17
CA ASP A 71 15.18 -15.56 -12.13
C ASP A 71 14.75 -14.16 -12.58
N ALA A 72 15.06 -13.75 -13.82
CA ALA A 72 14.71 -12.45 -14.36
C ALA A 72 13.19 -12.21 -14.36
N TYR A 73 12.39 -13.21 -14.75
CA TYR A 73 10.94 -13.16 -14.67
C TYR A 73 10.47 -12.92 -13.22
N PHE A 74 10.95 -13.71 -12.26
CA PHE A 74 10.56 -13.57 -10.86
C PHE A 74 11.00 -12.24 -10.22
N PHE A 75 12.11 -11.64 -10.68
CA PHE A 75 12.50 -10.29 -10.30
C PHE A 75 11.50 -9.24 -10.83
N CYS A 76 11.01 -9.38 -12.08
CA CYS A 76 9.96 -8.49 -12.60
C CYS A 76 8.67 -8.59 -11.78
N CYS A 77 8.25 -9.82 -11.43
CA CYS A 77 7.10 -10.04 -10.58
C CYS A 77 7.24 -9.40 -9.20
N ARG A 78 8.40 -9.58 -8.55
CA ARG A 78 8.67 -8.96 -7.24
C ARG A 78 8.66 -7.44 -7.31
N ALA A 79 9.21 -6.86 -8.37
CA ALA A 79 9.12 -5.42 -8.59
C ALA A 79 7.66 -4.93 -8.63
N GLN A 80 6.79 -5.69 -9.31
CA GLN A 80 5.36 -5.39 -9.33
C GLN A 80 4.73 -5.50 -7.92
N HIS A 81 5.06 -6.54 -7.16
CA HIS A 81 4.54 -6.73 -5.80
C HIS A 81 4.94 -5.57 -4.88
N ASP A 82 6.22 -5.19 -4.87
CA ASP A 82 6.73 -4.08 -4.06
C ASP A 82 6.06 -2.75 -4.42
N ALA A 83 5.75 -2.52 -5.70
CA ALA A 83 5.03 -1.34 -6.15
C ALA A 83 3.57 -1.32 -5.66
N ILE A 84 2.86 -2.46 -5.72
CA ILE A 84 1.50 -2.58 -5.20
C ILE A 84 1.48 -2.36 -3.69
N ASP A 85 2.40 -2.97 -2.95
CA ASP A 85 2.52 -2.82 -1.49
C ASP A 85 2.78 -1.36 -1.11
N ALA A 86 3.71 -0.68 -1.80
CA ALA A 86 4.03 0.71 -1.53
C ALA A 86 2.84 1.66 -1.77
N ALA A 87 2.13 1.49 -2.88
CA ALA A 87 0.95 2.29 -3.18
C ALA A 87 -0.18 2.05 -2.18
N THR A 88 -0.45 0.78 -1.86
CA THR A 88 -1.51 0.39 -0.92
C THR A 88 -1.25 0.95 0.48
N ALA A 89 0.00 0.83 0.95
CA ALA A 89 0.42 1.38 2.24
C ALA A 89 0.23 2.91 2.29
N LYS A 90 0.56 3.61 1.20
CA LYS A 90 0.35 5.06 1.11
C LYS A 90 -1.14 5.44 1.13
N ILE A 91 -1.98 4.72 0.39
CA ILE A 91 -3.43 4.95 0.36
C ILE A 91 -4.03 4.76 1.75
N SER A 92 -3.63 3.69 2.45
CA SER A 92 -4.03 3.39 3.82
C SER A 92 -3.65 4.52 4.79
N LEU A 93 -2.40 5.01 4.70
CA LEU A 93 -1.90 6.12 5.50
C LEU A 93 -2.68 7.42 5.25
N ASP A 94 -2.92 7.75 3.98
CA ASP A 94 -3.66 8.95 3.58
C ASP A 94 -5.09 8.90 4.11
N LEU A 95 -5.77 7.78 3.92
CA LEU A 95 -7.14 7.58 4.39
C LEU A 95 -7.18 7.76 5.91
N GLY A 96 -6.33 7.04 6.65
CA GLY A 96 -6.26 7.10 8.11
C GLY A 96 -5.99 8.51 8.64
N THR A 97 -5.05 9.24 8.02
CA THR A 97 -4.68 10.60 8.46
C THR A 97 -5.80 11.61 8.21
N CYS A 98 -6.46 11.54 7.06
CA CYS A 98 -7.43 12.55 6.63
C CYS A 98 -8.80 12.41 7.30
N VAL A 99 -9.18 11.18 7.67
CA VAL A 99 -10.53 10.90 8.20
C VAL A 99 -10.56 10.64 9.70
N ASN A 100 -9.41 10.74 10.37
CA ASN A 100 -9.33 10.60 11.83
C ASN A 100 -10.15 11.70 12.52
N GLY A 101 -11.07 11.30 13.41
CA GLY A 101 -11.97 12.22 14.10
C GLY A 101 -13.13 12.77 13.25
N VAL A 102 -13.24 12.40 11.96
CA VAL A 102 -14.39 12.75 11.12
C VAL A 102 -15.50 11.72 11.32
N THR A 103 -16.76 12.16 11.41
CA THR A 103 -17.88 11.23 11.62
C THR A 103 -18.15 10.41 10.35
N PRO A 104 -18.68 9.17 10.44
CA PRO A 104 -19.03 8.39 9.26
C PRO A 104 -19.98 9.12 8.28
N ALA A 105 -20.95 9.87 8.81
CA ALA A 105 -21.88 10.65 8.00
C ALA A 105 -21.18 11.73 7.19
N ASP A 106 -20.25 12.48 7.80
CA ASP A 106 -19.49 13.52 7.12
C ASP A 106 -18.54 12.95 6.04
N LYS A 107 -17.94 11.78 6.30
CA LYS A 107 -17.07 11.09 5.33
C LYS A 107 -17.82 10.80 4.02
N VAL A 108 -18.99 10.17 4.13
CA VAL A 108 -19.84 9.82 2.98
C VAL A 108 -20.45 11.06 2.33
N ALA A 109 -20.82 12.08 3.11
CA ALA A 109 -21.35 13.33 2.56
C ALA A 109 -20.33 14.08 1.69
N ILE A 110 -19.05 14.07 2.07
CA ILE A 110 -17.98 14.75 1.32
C ILE A 110 -17.41 13.87 0.21
N PHE A 111 -17.30 12.57 0.46
CA PHE A 111 -16.81 11.60 -0.51
C PHE A 111 -17.77 10.39 -0.54
N PRO A 112 -18.77 10.40 -1.44
CA PRO A 112 -19.79 9.35 -1.52
C PRO A 112 -19.21 7.95 -1.70
N GLU A 113 -18.10 7.83 -2.44
CA GLU A 113 -17.41 6.55 -2.66
C GLU A 113 -16.47 6.13 -1.51
N TYR A 114 -16.59 6.74 -0.31
CA TYR A 114 -15.72 6.42 0.83
C TYR A 114 -15.75 4.93 1.22
N ASN A 115 -16.94 4.34 1.31
CA ASN A 115 -17.06 2.93 1.66
C ASN A 115 -16.48 2.03 0.57
N GLU A 116 -16.68 2.40 -0.69
CA GLU A 116 -16.10 1.65 -1.82
C GLU A 116 -14.57 1.68 -1.79
N LEU A 117 -13.96 2.82 -1.48
CA LEU A 117 -12.51 2.95 -1.31
C LEU A 117 -12.02 2.10 -0.13
N LEU A 118 -12.73 2.13 1.00
CA LEU A 118 -12.37 1.37 2.20
C LEU A 118 -12.46 -0.14 1.94
N ASP A 119 -13.53 -0.61 1.31
CA ASP A 119 -13.73 -2.02 0.99
C ASP A 119 -12.67 -2.53 -0.01
N ALA A 120 -12.35 -1.71 -1.02
CA ALA A 120 -11.28 -2.02 -1.97
C ALA A 120 -9.92 -2.12 -1.27
N LEU A 121 -9.61 -1.20 -0.35
CA LEU A 121 -8.38 -1.21 0.42
C LEU A 121 -8.28 -2.46 1.29
N ILE A 122 -9.32 -2.77 2.06
CA ILE A 122 -9.38 -3.97 2.91
C ILE A 122 -9.17 -5.22 2.08
N SER A 123 -9.86 -5.34 0.93
CA SER A 123 -9.73 -6.52 0.07
C SER A 123 -8.31 -6.71 -0.46
N ILE A 124 -7.62 -5.63 -0.84
CA ILE A 124 -6.22 -5.70 -1.28
C ILE A 124 -5.31 -6.10 -0.11
N GLU A 125 -5.47 -5.48 1.06
CA GLU A 125 -4.67 -5.79 2.26
C GLU A 125 -4.84 -7.26 2.69
N GLU A 126 -6.06 -7.80 2.65
CA GLU A 126 -6.35 -9.21 2.93
C GLU A 126 -5.66 -10.15 1.94
N ARG A 127 -5.72 -9.85 0.64
CA ARG A 127 -5.06 -10.65 -0.40
C ARG A 127 -3.54 -10.59 -0.28
N VAL A 128 -2.99 -9.41 0.01
CA VAL A 128 -1.55 -9.23 0.29
C VAL A 128 -1.14 -10.07 1.50
N ALA A 129 -1.93 -10.05 2.59
CA ALA A 129 -1.68 -10.87 3.77
C ALA A 129 -1.73 -12.38 3.44
N GLN A 130 -2.77 -12.82 2.70
CA GLN A 130 -2.90 -14.21 2.24
C GLN A 130 -1.69 -14.66 1.41
N SER A 131 -1.15 -13.78 0.58
CA SER A 131 0.03 -14.05 -0.24
C SER A 131 1.30 -14.33 0.59
N ARG A 132 1.34 -13.90 1.86
CA ARG A 132 2.45 -14.17 2.79
C ARG A 132 2.37 -15.56 3.39
N GLU A 133 1.16 -16.11 3.53
CA GLU A 133 0.89 -17.46 4.02
C GLU A 133 1.02 -18.50 2.92
N ASN A 134 0.52 -18.19 1.72
CA ASN A 134 0.60 -19.08 0.55
C ASN A 134 1.67 -18.60 -0.45
N ARG A 135 2.93 -19.00 -0.20
CA ARG A 135 4.08 -18.59 -1.01
C ARG A 135 4.07 -19.15 -2.43
N GLU A 136 3.44 -20.31 -2.62
CA GLU A 136 3.36 -21.00 -3.91
C GLU A 136 2.39 -20.28 -4.86
N ASP A 137 1.24 -19.82 -4.35
CA ASP A 137 0.24 -19.07 -5.14
C ASP A 137 0.46 -17.56 -5.15
N ARG A 138 1.49 -17.06 -4.45
CA ARG A 138 1.75 -15.61 -4.30
C ARG A 138 1.71 -14.88 -5.64
N GLN A 139 2.34 -15.44 -6.67
CA GLN A 139 2.37 -14.84 -7.99
C GLN A 139 0.96 -14.66 -8.58
N HIS A 140 0.14 -15.70 -8.50
CA HIS A 140 -1.23 -15.68 -9.01
C HIS A 140 -2.11 -14.65 -8.28
N ILE A 141 -1.91 -14.51 -6.96
CA ILE A 141 -2.62 -13.53 -6.14
C ILE A 141 -2.32 -12.10 -6.64
N TYR A 142 -1.05 -11.76 -6.85
CA TYR A 142 -0.67 -10.42 -7.33
C TYR A 142 -1.05 -10.16 -8.78
N GLU A 143 -1.01 -11.17 -9.65
CA GLU A 143 -1.51 -11.03 -11.02
C GLU A 143 -3.01 -10.69 -11.05
N THR A 144 -3.78 -11.27 -10.13
CA THR A 144 -5.20 -10.96 -9.98
C THR A 144 -5.38 -9.53 -9.46
N LEU A 145 -4.67 -9.16 -8.39
CA LEU A 145 -4.68 -7.81 -7.82
C LEU A 145 -4.36 -6.74 -8.87
N ALA A 146 -3.32 -6.97 -9.67
CA ALA A 146 -2.89 -6.02 -10.69
C ALA A 146 -3.91 -5.81 -11.81
N LYS A 147 -4.67 -6.86 -12.18
CA LYS A 147 -5.63 -6.82 -13.30
C LYS A 147 -6.95 -6.16 -12.94
N THR A 148 -7.42 -6.28 -11.70
CA THR A 148 -8.78 -5.85 -11.33
C THR A 148 -8.80 -4.77 -10.27
N ASP A 149 -8.02 -4.95 -9.21
CA ASP A 149 -8.26 -4.22 -7.95
C ASP A 149 -7.34 -2.99 -7.84
N PHE A 150 -6.11 -3.11 -8.37
CA PHE A 150 -5.09 -2.07 -8.24
C PHE A 150 -5.41 -0.79 -9.04
N GLU A 151 -5.86 -0.92 -10.29
CA GLU A 151 -6.25 0.26 -11.07
C GLU A 151 -7.47 0.95 -10.46
N ARG A 152 -8.43 0.17 -9.96
CA ARG A 152 -9.64 0.69 -9.31
C ARG A 152 -9.31 1.48 -8.05
N ILE A 153 -8.49 0.94 -7.15
CA ILE A 153 -8.16 1.62 -5.89
C ILE A 153 -7.39 2.92 -6.14
N ILE A 154 -6.53 2.96 -7.17
CA ILE A 154 -5.81 4.18 -7.56
C ILE A 154 -6.80 5.26 -8.02
N GLU A 155 -7.79 4.91 -8.85
CA GLU A 155 -8.78 5.88 -9.32
C GLU A 155 -9.67 6.38 -8.18
N LEU A 156 -10.09 5.50 -7.26
CA LEU A 156 -10.83 5.88 -6.06
C LEU A 156 -10.00 6.80 -5.15
N HIS A 157 -8.71 6.51 -4.96
CA HIS A 157 -7.80 7.34 -4.19
C HIS A 157 -7.59 8.71 -4.85
N LYS A 158 -7.42 8.79 -6.17
CA LYS A 158 -7.34 10.07 -6.89
C LYS A 158 -8.57 10.95 -6.66
N LYS A 159 -9.77 10.35 -6.67
CA LYS A 159 -11.01 11.07 -6.32
C LYS A 159 -10.98 11.55 -4.87
N PHE A 160 -10.61 10.66 -3.95
CA PHE A 160 -10.49 10.98 -2.52
C PHE A 160 -9.53 12.15 -2.25
N ARG A 161 -8.36 12.19 -2.92
CA ARG A 161 -7.38 13.29 -2.80
C ARG A 161 -7.96 14.65 -3.17
N ARG A 162 -8.99 14.72 -4.02
CA ARG A 162 -9.69 15.99 -4.34
C ARG A 162 -10.55 16.49 -3.18
N CYS A 163 -11.06 15.58 -2.35
CA CYS A 163 -11.90 15.88 -1.20
C CYS A 163 -11.12 16.03 0.11
N GLU A 164 -9.86 15.60 0.14
CA GLU A 164 -8.96 15.65 1.30
C GLU A 164 -8.90 17.02 2.01
N PRO A 165 -8.85 18.18 1.32
CA PRO A 165 -8.80 19.46 2.02
C PRO A 165 -10.01 19.70 2.91
N GLU A 166 -11.21 19.29 2.48
CA GLU A 166 -12.44 19.46 3.25
C GLU A 166 -12.51 18.46 4.42
N LEU A 167 -12.17 17.20 4.17
CA LEU A 167 -12.08 16.18 5.23
C LEU A 167 -11.05 16.56 6.31
N SER A 168 -9.88 17.04 5.89
CA SER A 168 -8.81 17.48 6.80
C SER A 168 -9.23 18.70 7.64
N LYS A 169 -10.03 19.62 7.08
CA LYS A 169 -10.59 20.74 7.86
C LYS A 169 -11.54 20.23 8.96
N LEU A 170 -12.42 19.29 8.63
CA LEU A 170 -13.32 18.67 9.61
C LEU A 170 -12.55 17.91 10.68
N ALA A 171 -11.56 17.10 10.29
CA ALA A 171 -10.68 16.37 11.22
C ALA A 171 -10.01 17.33 12.21
N ARG A 172 -9.39 18.42 11.72
CA ARG A 172 -8.76 19.45 12.57
C ARG A 172 -9.74 20.16 13.50
N LYS A 173 -11.00 20.35 13.08
CA LYS A 173 -12.04 20.95 13.92
C LYS A 173 -12.45 19.97 15.03
N ALA A 174 -12.62 18.70 14.70
CA ALA A 174 -12.94 17.65 15.66
C ALA A 174 -11.83 17.49 16.71
N SER A 175 -10.55 17.42 16.31
CA SER A 175 -9.42 17.30 17.24
C SER A 175 -9.33 18.48 18.21
N ARG A 176 -9.55 19.72 17.72
CA ARG A 176 -9.58 20.93 18.58
C ARG A 176 -10.72 20.90 19.58
N ALA A 177 -11.92 20.46 19.15
CA ALA A 177 -13.06 20.34 20.04
C ALA A 177 -12.82 19.29 21.14
N TRP A 178 -12.19 18.17 20.81
CA TRP A 178 -11.82 17.13 21.78
C TRP A 178 -10.80 17.62 22.80
N LEU A 179 -9.72 18.28 22.36
CA LEU A 179 -8.73 18.89 23.25
C LEU A 179 -9.35 19.94 24.17
N GLY A 180 -10.28 20.76 23.64
CA GLY A 180 -11.02 21.74 24.45
C GLY A 180 -11.88 21.08 25.53
N LYS A 181 -12.59 19.99 25.20
CA LYS A 181 -13.36 19.21 26.19
C LYS A 181 -12.46 18.61 27.27
N LEU A 182 -11.31 18.05 26.88
CA LEU A 182 -10.34 17.48 27.81
C LEU A 182 -9.74 18.54 28.75
N ALA A 183 -9.38 19.70 28.21
CA ALA A 183 -8.88 20.81 29.02
C ALA A 183 -9.94 21.30 30.03
N TRP A 184 -11.21 21.36 29.60
CA TRP A 184 -12.32 21.74 30.48
C TRP A 184 -12.58 20.70 31.58
N THR A 185 -12.54 19.40 31.27
CA THR A 185 -12.71 18.36 32.30
C THR A 185 -11.57 18.35 33.32
N ILE A 186 -10.32 18.51 32.88
CA ILE A 186 -9.17 18.66 33.79
C ILE A 186 -9.31 19.93 34.64
N GLY A 187 -9.68 21.06 34.03
CA GLY A 187 -9.90 22.31 34.73
C GLY A 187 -11.01 22.22 35.78
N ALA A 188 -12.13 21.59 35.45
CA ALA A 188 -13.24 21.36 36.38
C ALA A 188 -12.86 20.43 37.54
N ALA A 189 -12.09 19.36 37.26
CA ALA A 189 -11.58 18.45 38.28
C ALA A 189 -10.62 19.15 39.25
N MET A 190 -9.70 19.98 38.74
CA MET A 190 -8.81 20.79 39.59
C MET A 190 -9.59 21.82 40.41
N LEU A 191 -10.58 22.51 39.82
CA LEU A 191 -11.41 23.48 40.55
C LEU A 191 -12.20 22.81 41.69
N GLY A 192 -12.72 21.61 41.45
CA GLY A 192 -13.39 20.80 42.48
C GLY A 192 -12.43 20.40 43.62
N PHE A 193 -11.18 20.05 43.30
CA PHE A 193 -10.15 19.73 44.29
C PHE A 193 -9.76 20.93 45.17
N PHE A 194 -9.69 22.14 44.60
CA PHE A 194 -9.40 23.37 45.38
C PHE A 194 -10.59 23.90 46.19
N LEU A 195 -11.83 23.68 45.75
CA LEU A 195 -13.04 24.12 46.47
C LEU A 195 -13.49 23.14 47.57
N TYR A 196 -13.04 21.87 47.52
CA TYR A 196 -13.35 20.86 48.53
C TYR A 196 -12.84 21.20 49.95
N PRO A 197 -11.57 21.61 50.17
CA PRO A 197 -11.06 21.95 51.51
C PRO A 197 -11.60 23.28 52.08
N LEU A 198 -12.04 24.21 51.23
CA LEU A 198 -12.66 25.47 51.67
C LEU A 198 -14.05 25.26 52.30
N ARG A 199 -14.78 24.23 51.86
CA ARG A 199 -16.12 23.92 52.38
C ARG A 199 -16.07 23.24 53.75
N THR A 200 -15.01 22.48 54.03
CA THR A 200 -14.79 21.82 55.32
C THR A 200 -14.24 22.75 56.41
N LEU A 201 -13.65 23.89 56.04
CA LEU A 201 -13.11 24.90 56.97
C LEU A 201 -14.13 25.97 57.38
N VAL A 202 -15.17 26.22 56.56
CA VAL A 202 -16.19 27.24 56.81
C VAL A 202 -17.42 26.68 57.56
N PHE A 203 -17.59 25.35 57.59
CA PHE A 203 -18.72 24.66 58.24
C PHE A 203 -18.29 23.60 59.27
N GLY A 204 -17.06 23.68 59.77
CA GLY A 204 -16.52 22.83 60.84
C GLY A 204 -16.46 23.54 62.18
#